data_AF-A0A1V4X5P7-F1
#
_entry.id   AF-A0A1V4X5P7-F1
#
_cell.length_a   1.000
_cell.length_b   1.000
_cell.length_c   1.000
_cell.angle_alpha   90.00
_cell.angle_beta   90.00
_cell.angle_gamma   90.00
#
_symmetry.space_group_name_H-M   'P 1'
#
loop_
_entity.id
_entity.type
_entity.pdbx_description
1 polymer ?
#
loop_
_entity_poly.entity_id
_entity_poly.type
_entity_poly.pdbx_seq_one_letter_code
_entity_poly.pdbx_strand_id
1 'polypeptide(L)' 'MTELDIGDSVHVSDISLRGVKLIEHGDVAILSVVPPTVEEKRAAAEEAAAEVPAEAKEKEE' A
#
# COMPACT_ATOMS: atom_id res chain seq x y z
N MET A 1 -8.49 13.89 -22.53
CA MET A 1 -8.06 13.83 -21.13
C MET A 1 -8.18 12.38 -20.73
N THR A 2 -7.12 11.75 -20.23
CA THR A 2 -7.20 10.38 -19.71
C THR A 2 -7.80 10.44 -18.31
N GLU A 3 -8.92 9.74 -18.12
CA GLU A 3 -9.63 9.64 -16.84
C GLU A 3 -9.08 8.40 -16.12
N LEU A 4 -8.15 8.61 -15.19
CA LEU A 4 -7.60 7.55 -14.32
C LEU A 4 -8.14 7.73 -12.91
N ASP A 5 -8.74 6.69 -12.37
CA ASP A 5 -9.27 6.63 -11.01
C ASP A 5 -8.28 5.99 -10.02
N ILE A 6 -8.55 6.14 -8.72
CA ILE A 6 -7.74 5.48 -7.67
C ILE A 6 -7.88 3.96 -7.81
N GLY A 7 -6.74 3.28 -7.90
CA GLY A 7 -6.65 1.84 -8.16
C GLY A 7 -6.35 1.51 -9.62
N ASP A 8 -6.48 2.47 -10.53
CA ASP A 8 -6.12 2.25 -11.94
C ASP A 8 -4.61 2.16 -12.12
N SER A 9 -4.21 1.38 -13.12
CA SER A 9 -2.82 1.23 -13.52
C SER A 9 -2.70 1.25 -15.04
N VAL A 10 -1.62 1.85 -15.52
CA VAL A 10 -1.26 1.88 -16.95
C VAL A 10 -0.13 0.89 -17.16
N HIS A 11 -0.32 -0.04 -18.08
CA HIS A 11 0.64 -1.08 -18.44
C HIS A 11 1.38 -0.72 -19.72
N VAL A 12 2.49 -1.40 -19.98
CA VAL A 12 3.26 -1.26 -21.22
C VAL A 12 2.36 -1.50 -22.46
N SER A 13 1.41 -2.43 -22.38
CA SER A 13 0.48 -2.73 -23.48
C SER A 13 -0.50 -1.60 -23.80
N ASP A 14 -0.75 -0.69 -22.86
CA ASP A 14 -1.71 0.41 -23.04
C ASP A 14 -1.10 1.57 -23.85
N ILE A 15 0.21 1.55 -24.09
CA ILE A 15 0.96 2.62 -24.75
C ILE A 15 1.03 2.39 -26.25
N SER A 16 0.51 3.35 -27.02
CA SER A 16 0.66 3.39 -28.48
C SER A 16 1.57 4.53 -28.91
N LEU A 17 2.71 4.18 -29.53
CA LEU A 17 3.68 5.13 -30.06
C LEU A 17 3.83 4.94 -31.57
N ARG A 18 3.83 6.04 -32.34
CA ARG A 18 4.01 5.95 -33.80
C ARG A 18 5.42 5.47 -34.13
N GLY A 19 5.52 4.44 -34.98
CA GLY A 19 6.79 3.92 -35.47
C GLY A 19 7.59 3.09 -34.45
N VAL A 20 7.02 2.82 -33.28
CA VAL A 20 7.67 2.04 -32.22
C VAL A 20 6.74 0.90 -31.81
N LYS A 21 7.29 -0.32 -31.72
CA LYS A 21 6.58 -1.50 -31.23
C LYS A 21 7.23 -1.97 -29.94
N LEU A 22 6.45 -2.00 -28.86
CA LEU A 22 6.84 -2.59 -27.59
C LEU A 22 6.72 -4.12 -27.74
N ILE A 23 7.80 -4.85 -27.44
CA ILE A 23 7.89 -6.30 -27.76
C ILE A 23 7.70 -7.17 -26.51
N GLU A 24 8.17 -6.70 -25.36
CA GLU A 24 8.25 -7.48 -24.12
C GLU A 24 7.52 -6.77 -22.98
N HIS A 25 7.23 -7.50 -21.90
CA HIS A 25 6.71 -6.97 -20.64
C HIS A 25 5.37 -6.22 -20.74
N GLY A 26 4.48 -6.68 -21.61
CA GLY A 26 3.18 -6.04 -21.85
C GLY A 26 2.30 -5.89 -20.61
N ASP A 27 2.40 -6.83 -19.67
CA ASP A 27 1.67 -6.90 -18.40
C ASP A 27 2.32 -6.10 -17.26
N VAL A 28 3.47 -5.47 -17.50
CA VAL A 28 4.13 -4.66 -16.48
C VAL A 28 3.46 -3.31 -16.35
N ALA A 29 3.01 -2.97 -15.13
CA ALA A 29 2.48 -1.65 -14.80
C ALA A 29 3.63 -0.62 -14.73
N ILE A 30 3.49 0.49 -15.47
CA ILE A 30 4.45 1.60 -15.49
C ILE A 30 4.00 2.79 -14.64
N LEU A 31 2.70 2.87 -14.37
CA LEU A 31 2.08 3.91 -13.55
C LEU A 31 0.89 3.29 -12.82
N SER A 32 0.72 3.65 -11.55
CA SER A 32 -0.43 3.26 -10.74
C SER A 32 -0.91 4.45 -9.92
N VAL A 33 -2.23 4.64 -9.82
CA VAL A 33 -2.84 5.68 -9.01
C VAL A 33 -3.18 5.10 -7.65
N VAL A 34 -2.39 5.47 -6.64
CA VAL A 34 -2.60 5.02 -5.26
C VAL A 34 -3.40 6.04 -4.46
N PRO A 35 -4.20 5.61 -3.46
CA PRO A 35 -4.89 6.53 -2.59
C PRO A 35 -3.90 7.45 -1.85
N PRO A 36 -4.31 8.68 -1.50
CA PRO A 36 -3.46 9.61 -0.77
C PRO A 36 -3.09 9.02 0.60
N THR A 37 -1.87 9.30 1.06
CA THR A 37 -1.46 8.94 2.41
C THR A 37 -2.21 9.83 3.40
N VAL A 38 -3.01 9.23 4.27
CA VAL A 38 -3.53 9.91 5.46
C VAL A 38 -2.52 9.68 6.59
N GLU A 39 -2.01 10.74 7.20
CA GLU A 39 -1.35 10.63 8.49
C GLU A 39 -2.40 10.20 9.50
N GLU A 40 -2.51 8.89 9.73
CA GLU A 40 -3.23 8.37 10.89
C GLU A 40 -2.44 8.82 12.11
N LYS A 41 -2.89 9.94 12.71
CA LYS A 41 -2.44 10.37 14.01
C LYS A 41 -2.70 9.20 14.96
N ARG A 42 -1.64 8.42 15.24
CA ARG A 42 -1.65 7.25 16.14
C ARG A 42 -2.59 7.50 17.33
N ALA A 43 -3.80 6.97 17.25
CA ALA A 43 -4.62 6.67 18.41
C ALA A 43 -4.55 5.17 18.75
N ALA A 44 -3.79 4.39 17.98
CA ALA A 44 -3.58 2.96 18.22
C ALA A 44 -2.29 2.66 19.00
N ALA A 45 -1.79 3.60 19.82
CA ALA A 45 -0.70 3.36 20.76
C ALA A 45 -1.18 3.13 22.21
N GLU A 46 -2.49 3.28 22.49
CA GLU A 46 -3.02 3.14 23.85
C GLU A 46 -3.70 1.78 24.11
N GLU A 47 -4.14 1.04 23.07
CA GLU A 47 -4.86 -0.23 23.28
C GLU A 47 -3.93 -1.46 23.38
N ALA A 48 -2.68 -1.38 22.92
CA ALA A 48 -1.70 -2.47 23.09
C ALA A 48 -0.97 -2.45 24.46
N ALA A 49 -1.19 -1.43 25.29
CA ALA A 49 -0.62 -1.32 26.64
C ALA A 49 -1.58 -1.77 27.74
N ALA A 50 -2.84 -2.07 27.41
CA ALA A 50 -3.87 -2.51 28.37
C ALA A 50 -3.97 -4.04 28.54
N GLU A 51 -3.23 -4.83 27.77
CA GLU A 51 -3.21 -6.31 27.86
C GLU A 51 -1.92 -6.86 28.49
N VAL A 52 -1.39 -6.19 29.52
CA VAL A 52 -0.51 -6.86 30.50
C VAL A 52 -1.34 -7.34 31.69
N PRO A 53 -1.91 -8.56 31.68
CA PRO A 53 -2.40 -9.14 32.92
C PRO A 53 -1.21 -9.37 33.84
N ALA A 54 -1.21 -8.61 34.94
CA ALA A 54 -0.37 -8.82 36.10
C ALA A 54 -0.73 -10.15 36.78
N GLU A 55 -0.03 -11.23 36.48
CA GLU A 55 0.08 -12.40 37.35
C GLU A 55 1.49 -13.01 37.28
N ALA A 56 2.32 -12.69 38.27
CA ALA A 56 3.35 -13.54 38.89
C ALA A 56 4.37 -12.71 39.72
N LYS A 57 3.90 -12.08 40.79
CA LYS A 57 4.59 -12.12 42.09
C LYS A 57 3.62 -12.93 42.96
N GLU A 58 3.94 -14.07 43.54
CA GLU A 58 4.95 -14.38 44.55
C GLU A 58 5.23 -15.90 44.45
N LYS A 59 6.47 -16.37 44.60
CA LYS A 59 6.95 -16.80 45.93
C LYS A 59 8.47 -16.88 45.97
N GLU A 60 9.00 -16.19 46.98
CA GLU A 60 10.32 -16.27 47.60
C GLU A 60 10.59 -17.66 48.21
N GLU A 61 11.74 -18.26 47.86
CA GLU A 61 12.72 -19.05 48.67
C GLU A 61 13.52 -20.03 47.80
#